data_AF-A0A9W6NXX1-F1
#
_entry.id   AF-A0A9W6NXX1-F1
#
_cell.length_a   1.000
_cell.length_b   1.000
_cell.length_c   1.000
_cell.angle_alpha   90.00
_cell.angle_beta   90.00
_cell.angle_gamma   90.00
#
_symmetry.space_group_name_H-M   'P 1'
#
loop_
_entity.id
_entity.type
_entity.pdbx_description
1 polymer ?
#
loop_
_entity_poly.entity_id
_entity_poly.type
_entity_poly.pdbx_seq_one_letter_code
_entity_poly.pdbx_strand_id
1 'polypeptide(L)'
;MTVRPAPARPVAPAPRPPATPDVAAVLGPFVAWLASREPYEGLRRRQVRVVERFLRWAAADRGDPRTRRERFESEIGVGGTAEAQAVGSALDRLAEHRRILAIAPFLDD
;
A
#
# COMPACT_ATOMS: atom_id res chain seq x y z
N MET A 1 57.29 -11.15 21.08
CA MET A 1 56.42 -12.31 20.78
C MET A 1 55.02 -11.77 20.49
N THR A 2 54.50 -12.10 19.31
CA THR A 2 53.38 -11.44 18.60
C THR A 2 52.02 -11.64 19.26
N VAL A 3 51.28 -10.55 19.50
CA VAL A 3 49.85 -10.59 19.87
C VAL A 3 49.05 -10.89 18.60
N ARG A 4 48.38 -12.05 18.55
CA ARG A 4 47.53 -12.46 17.43
C ARG A 4 46.16 -11.79 17.57
N PRO A 5 45.66 -11.03 16.57
CA PRO A 5 44.31 -10.46 16.66
C PRO A 5 43.25 -11.58 16.60
N ALA A 6 42.21 -11.44 17.42
CA ALA A 6 41.06 -12.35 17.42
C ALA A 6 40.30 -12.24 16.09
N PRO A 7 39.75 -13.34 15.54
CA PRO A 7 38.95 -13.27 14.32
C PRO A 7 37.68 -12.46 14.58
N ALA A 8 37.39 -11.51 13.69
CA ALA A 8 36.12 -10.80 13.67
C ALA A 8 34.97 -11.80 13.56
N ARG A 9 34.02 -11.74 14.51
CA ARG A 9 32.75 -12.47 14.41
C ARG A 9 32.11 -12.14 13.05
N PRO A 10 31.63 -13.13 12.28
CA PRO A 10 30.83 -12.82 11.10
C PRO A 10 29.59 -12.06 11.57
N VAL A 11 29.47 -10.80 11.14
CA VAL A 11 28.22 -10.05 11.24
C VAL A 11 27.20 -10.84 10.45
N ALA A 12 26.22 -11.43 11.15
CA ALA A 12 25.07 -12.02 10.51
C ALA A 12 24.44 -10.97 9.58
N PRO A 13 24.05 -11.32 8.34
CA PRO A 13 23.37 -10.39 7.46
C PRO A 13 22.16 -9.83 8.22
N ALA A 14 22.00 -8.50 8.20
CA ALA A 14 20.88 -7.84 8.83
C ALA A 14 19.57 -8.53 8.41
N PRO A 15 18.61 -8.74 9.32
CA PRO A 15 17.33 -9.31 8.95
C PRO A 15 16.77 -8.49 7.79
N ARG A 16 16.40 -9.17 6.69
CA ARG A 16 15.75 -8.53 5.56
C ARG A 16 14.61 -7.66 6.12
N PRO A 17 14.47 -6.39 5.70
CA PRO A 17 13.33 -5.59 6.11
C PRO A 17 12.05 -6.39 5.84
N PRO A 18 11.02 -6.29 6.70
CA PRO A 18 9.76 -6.97 6.46
C PRO A 18 9.32 -6.64 5.04
N ALA A 19 9.00 -7.67 4.26
CA ALA A 19 8.64 -7.52 2.86
C ALA A 19 7.63 -6.37 2.75
N THR A 20 8.06 -5.24 2.20
CA THR A 20 7.13 -4.15 1.87
C THR A 20 6.06 -4.80 1.02
N PRO A 21 4.76 -4.65 1.35
CA PRO A 21 3.71 -5.25 0.56
C PRO A 21 3.96 -4.86 -0.88
N ASP A 22 4.13 -5.86 -1.75
CA ASP A 22 4.53 -5.61 -3.13
C ASP A 22 3.43 -4.76 -3.76
N VAL A 23 3.74 -3.47 -3.94
CA VAL A 23 2.78 -2.48 -4.41
C VAL A 23 2.24 -2.93 -5.76
N ALA A 24 3.08 -3.54 -6.60
CA ALA A 24 2.66 -4.05 -7.90
C ALA A 24 1.70 -5.25 -7.76
N ALA A 25 1.93 -6.14 -6.80
CA ALA A 25 1.04 -7.28 -6.54
C ALA A 25 -0.38 -6.84 -6.13
N VAL A 26 -0.51 -5.71 -5.45
CA VAL A 26 -1.82 -5.13 -5.10
C VAL A 26 -2.40 -4.29 -6.24
N LEU A 27 -1.56 -3.48 -6.90
CA LEU A 27 -1.98 -2.48 -7.88
C LEU A 27 -2.45 -3.12 -9.19
N GLY A 28 -1.80 -4.19 -9.66
CA GLY A 28 -2.16 -4.86 -10.91
C GLY A 28 -3.62 -5.35 -10.92
N PRO A 29 -4.01 -6.23 -9.98
CA PRO A 29 -5.39 -6.70 -9.86
C PRO A 29 -6.39 -5.56 -9.64
N PHE A 30 -6.03 -4.56 -8.83
CA PHE A 30 -6.88 -3.39 -8.59
C PHE A 30 -7.15 -2.59 -9.87
N VAL A 31 -6.13 -2.35 -10.70
CA VAL A 31 -6.28 -1.63 -11.98
C VAL A 31 -7.20 -2.40 -12.93
N ALA A 32 -7.01 -3.71 -13.06
CA ALA A 32 -7.85 -4.57 -13.90
C ALA A 32 -9.32 -4.58 -13.42
N TRP A 33 -9.54 -4.75 -12.12
CA TRP A 33 -10.87 -4.67 -11.51
C TRP A 33 -11.50 -3.30 -11.72
N LEU A 34 -10.76 -2.22 -11.51
CA LEU A 34 -11.28 -0.86 -11.64
C LEU A 34 -11.67 -0.53 -13.08
N ALA A 35 -10.93 -1.03 -14.08
CA ALA A 35 -11.26 -0.88 -15.49
C ALA A 35 -12.64 -1.47 -15.86
N SER A 36 -13.10 -2.50 -15.14
CA SER A 36 -14.43 -3.09 -15.34
C SER A 36 -15.58 -2.30 -14.72
N ARG A 37 -15.29 -1.38 -13.80
CA ARG A 37 -16.28 -0.66 -12.98
C ARG A 37 -16.42 0.82 -13.33
N GLU A 38 -15.31 1.46 -13.67
CA GLU A 38 -15.25 2.88 -13.90
C GLU A 38 -14.96 3.14 -15.38
N PRO A 39 -15.95 3.55 -16.21
CA PRO A 39 -15.74 3.76 -17.64
C PRO A 39 -14.93 5.02 -17.97
N TYR A 40 -14.87 6.00 -17.06
CA TYR A 40 -14.17 7.26 -17.31
C TYR A 40 -12.67 7.17 -16.99
N GLU A 41 -11.85 7.26 -18.03
CA GLU A 41 -10.41 7.08 -17.92
C GLU A 41 -9.72 8.09 -17.00
N GLY A 42 -10.15 9.35 -17.03
CA GLY A 42 -9.57 10.40 -16.18
C GLY A 42 -9.73 10.09 -14.70
N LEU A 43 -10.91 9.58 -14.31
CA LEU A 43 -11.19 9.19 -12.93
C LEU A 43 -10.46 7.92 -12.56
N ARG A 44 -10.39 6.90 -13.43
CA ARG A 44 -9.56 5.71 -13.22
C ARG A 44 -8.11 6.08 -12.92
N ARG A 45 -7.47 6.84 -13.82
CA ARG A 45 -6.06 7.26 -13.68
C ARG A 45 -5.84 8.01 -12.37
N ARG A 46 -6.80 8.86 -11.97
CA ARG A 46 -6.73 9.59 -10.71
C ARG A 46 -6.80 8.66 -9.49
N GLN A 47 -7.75 7.72 -9.47
CA GLN A 47 -7.88 6.75 -8.39
C GLN A 47 -6.66 5.84 -8.29
N VAL A 48 -6.13 5.35 -9.42
CA VAL A 48 -4.90 4.54 -9.45
C VAL A 48 -3.72 5.29 -8.85
N ARG A 49 -3.50 6.56 -9.24
CA ARG A 49 -2.43 7.39 -8.66
C ARG A 49 -2.54 7.56 -7.15
N VAL A 50 -3.77 7.80 -6.66
CA VAL A 50 -4.00 7.94 -5.22
C VAL A 50 -3.74 6.63 -4.48
N VAL A 51 -4.25 5.50 -5.00
CA VAL A 51 -4.05 4.19 -4.39
C VAL A 51 -2.57 3.81 -4.37
N GLU A 52 -1.86 4.04 -5.48
CA GLU A 52 -0.43 3.80 -5.56
C GLU A 52 0.35 4.66 -4.53
N ARG A 53 0.01 5.96 -4.42
CA ARG A 53 0.60 6.84 -3.40
C ARG A 53 0.32 6.33 -1.98
N PHE A 54 -0.92 5.93 -1.70
CA PHE A 54 -1.31 5.36 -0.42
C PHE A 54 -0.53 4.08 -0.10
N LEU A 55 -0.40 3.16 -1.05
CA LEU A 55 0.32 1.90 -0.83
C LEU A 55 1.82 2.12 -0.54
N ARG A 56 2.45 3.07 -1.25
CA ARG A 56 3.85 3.46 -0.99
C ARG A 56 4.01 4.11 0.37
N TRP A 57 3.12 5.04 0.71
CA TRP A 57 3.12 5.69 2.02
C TRP A 57 2.91 4.65 3.14
N ALA A 58 1.93 3.76 2.98
CA ALA A 58 1.61 2.69 3.90
C ALA A 58 2.76 1.70 4.13
N ALA A 59 3.62 1.50 3.13
CA ALA A 59 4.79 0.63 3.24
C ALA A 59 5.89 1.24 4.11
N ALA A 60 5.98 2.56 4.18
CA ALA A 60 6.90 3.30 5.06
C ALA A 60 6.29 3.61 6.45
N ASP A 61 4.97 3.57 6.55
CA ASP A 61 4.22 3.86 7.76
C ASP A 61 4.42 2.79 8.86
N ARG A 62 4.85 3.23 10.05
CA ARG A 62 5.03 2.37 11.23
C ARG A 62 3.90 2.44 12.25
N GLY A 63 2.88 3.27 12.03
CA GLY A 63 1.78 3.40 12.98
C GLY A 63 0.76 2.27 12.89
N ASP A 64 -0.27 2.36 13.72
CA ASP A 64 -1.33 1.33 13.79
C ASP A 64 -2.04 1.14 12.43
N PRO A 65 -2.20 -0.10 11.94
CA PRO A 65 -2.88 -0.37 10.68
C PRO A 65 -4.33 0.10 10.62
N ARG A 66 -5.06 0.14 11.75
CA ARG A 66 -6.47 0.54 11.83
C ARG A 66 -6.65 2.04 11.59
N THR A 67 -5.69 2.85 12.02
CA THR A 67 -5.71 4.32 11.85
C THR A 67 -4.96 4.77 10.60
N ARG A 68 -4.45 3.82 9.79
CA ARG A 68 -3.60 4.12 8.63
C ARG A 68 -4.29 4.99 7.59
N ARG A 69 -5.59 4.75 7.35
CA ARG A 69 -6.40 5.56 6.42
C ARG A 69 -6.50 7.00 6.91
N GLU A 70 -6.91 7.20 8.16
CA GLU A 70 -7.09 8.53 8.76
C GLU A 70 -5.79 9.33 8.76
N ARG A 71 -4.67 8.67 9.07
CA ARG A 71 -3.35 9.31 9.07
C ARG A 71 -2.89 9.72 7.67
N PHE A 72 -3.15 8.89 6.66
CA PHE A 72 -2.90 9.26 5.27
C PHE A 72 -3.81 10.43 4.83
N GLU A 73 -5.11 10.35 5.12
CA GLU A 73 -6.06 11.42 4.78
C GLU A 73 -5.71 12.74 5.48
N SER A 74 -5.24 12.71 6.72
CA SER A 74 -4.76 13.89 7.45
C SER A 74 -3.49 14.50 6.83
N GLU A 75 -2.57 13.67 6.32
CA GLU A 75 -1.36 14.14 5.64
C GLU A 75 -1.70 14.82 4.30
N ILE A 76 -2.70 14.30 3.59
CA ILE A 76 -3.20 14.90 2.34
C ILE A 76 -4.10 16.11 2.58
N GLY A 77 -4.85 16.13 3.69
CA GLY A 77 -5.84 17.16 4.02
C GLY A 77 -5.30 18.59 4.07
N VAL A 78 -3.98 18.76 4.12
CA VAL A 78 -3.29 20.05 3.93
C VAL A 78 -3.55 20.65 2.53
N GLY A 79 -3.96 19.84 1.53
CA GLY A 79 -4.25 20.25 0.15
C GLY A 79 -5.68 20.72 -0.14
N GLY A 80 -6.60 20.67 0.84
CA GLY A 80 -7.98 21.16 0.72
C GLY A 80 -9.05 20.09 0.46
N THR A 81 -10.32 20.50 0.46
CA THR A 81 -11.50 19.60 0.53
C THR A 81 -11.69 18.73 -0.72
N ALA A 82 -11.40 19.25 -1.92
CA ALA A 82 -11.56 18.48 -3.17
C ALA A 82 -10.51 17.38 -3.34
N GLU A 83 -9.30 17.58 -2.80
CA GLU A 83 -8.26 16.55 -2.77
C GLU A 83 -8.59 15.50 -1.70
N ALA A 84 -9.04 15.90 -0.53
CA ALA A 84 -9.48 14.98 0.52
C ALA A 84 -10.63 14.07 0.04
N GLN A 85 -11.65 14.62 -0.63
CA GLN A 85 -12.77 13.82 -1.18
C GLN A 85 -12.30 12.79 -2.21
N ALA A 86 -11.32 13.16 -3.03
CA ALA A 86 -10.74 12.26 -4.01
C ALA A 86 -9.97 11.11 -3.39
N VAL A 87 -9.22 11.42 -2.33
CA VAL A 87 -8.51 10.43 -1.56
C VAL A 87 -9.49 9.46 -0.93
N GLY A 88 -10.52 9.96 -0.26
CA GLY A 88 -11.57 9.13 0.31
C GLY A 88 -12.19 8.20 -0.73
N SER A 89 -12.63 8.75 -1.87
CA SER A 89 -13.24 7.96 -2.96
C SER A 89 -12.32 6.87 -3.49
N ALA A 90 -11.04 7.16 -3.71
CA ALA A 90 -10.07 6.16 -4.18
C ALA A 90 -9.81 5.06 -3.14
N LEU A 91 -9.71 5.43 -1.86
CA LEU A 91 -9.50 4.47 -0.77
C LEU A 91 -10.74 3.59 -0.54
N ASP A 92 -11.94 4.12 -0.77
CA ASP A 92 -13.17 3.32 -0.73
C ASP A 92 -13.19 2.25 -1.83
N ARG A 93 -12.75 2.58 -3.05
CA ARG A 93 -12.58 1.59 -4.13
C ARG A 93 -11.55 0.53 -3.80
N LEU A 94 -10.42 0.91 -3.18
CA LEU A 94 -9.43 -0.06 -2.73
C LEU A 94 -9.99 -0.98 -1.64
N ALA A 95 -10.76 -0.44 -0.69
CA ALA A 95 -11.41 -1.22 0.35
C ALA A 95 -12.45 -2.19 -0.22
N GLU A 96 -13.26 -1.74 -1.18
CA GLU A 96 -14.22 -2.57 -1.92
C GLU A 96 -13.51 -3.75 -2.61
N HIS A 97 -12.45 -3.47 -3.38
CA HIS A 97 -11.65 -4.49 -4.04
C HIS A 97 -11.09 -5.52 -3.05
N ARG A 98 -10.53 -5.07 -1.92
CA ARG A 98 -10.01 -5.96 -0.87
C ARG A 98 -11.09 -6.83 -0.24
N ARG A 99 -12.30 -6.29 -0.01
CA ARG A 99 -13.42 -7.08 0.50
C ARG A 99 -13.82 -8.18 -0.49
N ILE A 100 -13.88 -7.87 -1.79
CA ILE A 100 -14.19 -8.86 -2.83
C ILE A 100 -13.14 -9.98 -2.83
N LEU A 101 -11.85 -9.64 -2.79
CA LEU A 101 -10.78 -10.64 -2.71
C LEU A 101 -10.82 -11.49 -1.43
N ALA A 102 -11.29 -10.94 -0.32
CA ALA A 102 -11.44 -11.67 0.94
C ALA A 102 -12.65 -12.63 0.94
N ILE A 103 -13.66 -12.39 0.09
CA ILE A 103 -14.86 -13.22 -0.07
C ILE A 103 -14.68 -14.26 -1.19
N ALA A 104 -13.88 -13.95 -2.21
CA ALA A 104 -13.57 -14.81 -3.34
C ALA A 104 -12.97 -16.21 -3.02
N PRO A 105 -12.26 -16.48 -1.90
CA PRO A 105 -11.76 -17.85 -1.65
C PRO A 105 -12.84 -18.90 -1.35
N PHE A 106 -14.13 -18.53 -1.33
CA PHE A 106 -15.25 -19.45 -1.03
C PHE A 106 -16.05 -19.90 -2.27
N LEU A 107 -15.59 -19.61 -3.50
CA LEU A 107 -16.33 -19.93 -4.73
C LEU A 107 -15.62 -20.93 -5.66
N ASP A 108 -14.64 -21.66 -5.12
CA ASP A 108 -13.98 -22.83 -5.72
C ASP A 108 -14.21 -24.03 -4.77
N ASP A 109 -15.41 -24.61 -4.79
CA ASP A 109 -15.74 -25.97 -4.30
C ASP A 109 -16.77 -26.60 -5.23
#